data_AF-A0A2H3D8H0-F1
#
_entry.id   AF-A0A2H3D8H0-F1
#
_cell.length_a   1.000
_cell.length_b   1.000
_cell.length_c   1.000
_cell.angle_alpha   90.00
_cell.angle_beta   90.00
_cell.angle_gamma   90.00
#
_symmetry.space_group_name_H-M   'P 1'
#
loop_
_entity.id
_entity.type
_entity.pdbx_description
1 polymer ?
#
loop_
_entity_poly.entity_id
_entity_poly.type
_entity_poly.pdbx_seq_one_letter_code
_entity_poly.pdbx_strand_id
1 'polypeptide(L)'
;MVGTKLLVQISTALVLAKEDSTIFGGINIIFAGEFVQLPSVVDSKLFSQAPNKSGSDTALKAMQGRLLWLSVDTVVILTQVMHQGGDSNTSFVELLNQLRLGQCTLDDHQALNQRLAENATEAFAQRTGWALHYYYAAD
;
A
#
# COMPACT_ATOMS: atom_id res chain seq x y z
N MET A 1 -5.26 -2.58 -0.67
CA MET A 1 -6.59 -2.06 -0.31
C MET A 1 -7.77 -2.74 -1.04
N VAL A 2 -7.67 -3.11 -2.33
CA VAL A 2 -8.71 -3.92 -2.99
C VAL A 2 -8.69 -5.35 -2.44
N GLY A 3 -9.87 -5.86 -2.06
CA GLY A 3 -10.06 -7.22 -1.59
C GLY A 3 -10.84 -8.08 -2.58
N THR A 4 -10.90 -9.38 -2.31
CA THR A 4 -11.53 -10.38 -3.19
C THR A 4 -13.01 -10.13 -3.44
N LYS A 5 -13.79 -9.71 -2.43
CA LYS A 5 -15.24 -9.47 -2.57
C LYS A 5 -15.49 -8.26 -3.44
N LEU A 6 -14.73 -7.19 -3.23
CA LEU A 6 -14.83 -5.97 -4.05
C LEU A 6 -14.52 -6.27 -5.51
N LEU A 7 -13.48 -7.07 -5.79
CA LEU A 7 -13.12 -7.44 -7.15
C LEU A 7 -14.23 -8.24 -7.86
N VAL A 8 -14.88 -9.17 -7.14
CA VAL A 8 -16.05 -9.89 -7.65
C VAL A 8 -17.19 -8.92 -7.94
N GLN A 9 -17.50 -7.99 -7.03
CA GLN A 9 -18.57 -7.01 -7.25
C GLN A 9 -18.32 -6.16 -8.51
N ILE A 10 -17.08 -5.73 -8.73
CA ILE A 10 -16.69 -4.99 -9.94
C ILE A 10 -16.90 -5.86 -11.17
N SER A 11 -16.37 -7.08 -11.21
CA SER A 11 -16.53 -7.97 -12.36
C SER A 11 -18.01 -8.26 -12.66
N THR A 12 -18.81 -8.54 -11.64
CA THR A 12 -20.24 -8.81 -11.80
C THR A 12 -20.97 -7.60 -12.36
N ALA A 13 -20.69 -6.40 -11.85
CA ALA A 13 -21.31 -5.18 -12.35
C ALA A 13 -20.95 -4.91 -13.82
N LEU A 14 -19.69 -5.16 -14.21
CA LEU A 14 -19.26 -4.98 -15.60
C LEU A 14 -19.87 -6.02 -16.54
N VAL A 15 -19.89 -7.30 -16.15
CA VAL A 15 -20.54 -8.38 -16.91
C VAL A 15 -22.01 -8.04 -17.19
N LEU A 16 -22.74 -7.57 -16.15
CA LEU A 16 -24.13 -7.18 -16.29
C LEU A 16 -24.31 -5.95 -17.20
N ALA A 17 -23.51 -4.91 -17.00
CA ALA A 17 -23.61 -3.67 -17.77
C ALA A 17 -23.21 -3.84 -19.25
N LYS A 18 -22.32 -4.79 -19.54
CA LYS A 18 -21.81 -5.08 -20.88
C LYS A 18 -22.59 -6.17 -21.61
N GLU A 19 -23.48 -6.88 -20.90
CA GLU A 19 -24.16 -8.08 -21.37
C GLU A 19 -23.16 -9.11 -21.95
N ASP A 20 -21.98 -9.19 -21.34
CA ASP A 20 -20.87 -10.03 -21.77
C ASP A 20 -20.38 -10.86 -20.58
N SER A 21 -20.43 -12.19 -20.69
CA SER A 21 -20.05 -13.13 -19.64
C SER A 21 -18.53 -13.32 -19.48
N THR A 22 -17.72 -12.68 -20.32
CA THR A 22 -16.25 -12.71 -20.17
C THR A 22 -15.80 -11.98 -18.90
N ILE A 23 -14.57 -12.26 -18.47
CA ILE A 23 -13.98 -11.63 -17.28
C ILE A 23 -14.04 -10.11 -17.41
N PHE A 24 -14.53 -9.43 -16.37
CA PHE A 24 -14.79 -7.98 -16.37
C PHE A 24 -15.67 -7.47 -17.52
N GLY A 25 -16.55 -8.29 -18.11
CA GLY A 25 -17.42 -7.90 -19.22
C GLY A 25 -16.65 -7.50 -20.48
N GLY A 26 -15.50 -8.13 -20.72
CA GLY A 26 -14.66 -7.90 -21.91
C GLY A 26 -13.87 -6.59 -21.85
N ILE A 27 -13.84 -5.91 -20.71
CA ILE A 27 -13.12 -4.65 -20.53
C ILE A 27 -11.66 -4.92 -20.16
N ASN A 28 -10.75 -4.18 -20.80
CA ASN A 28 -9.34 -4.15 -20.41
C ASN A 28 -9.20 -3.46 -19.05
N ILE A 29 -8.69 -4.18 -18.05
CA ILE A 29 -8.46 -3.67 -16.69
C ILE A 29 -6.96 -3.53 -16.44
N ILE A 30 -6.56 -2.35 -15.94
CA ILE A 30 -5.21 -2.10 -15.45
C ILE A 30 -5.26 -1.98 -13.93
N PHE A 31 -4.51 -2.84 -13.25
CA PHE A 31 -4.31 -2.74 -11.81
C PHE A 31 -3.01 -1.98 -11.55
N ALA A 32 -3.06 -0.99 -10.66
CA ALA A 32 -1.90 -0.26 -10.20
C ALA A 32 -1.95 -0.13 -8.68
N GLY A 33 -0.84 -0.42 -8.01
CA GLY A 33 -0.73 -0.34 -6.56
C GLY A 33 0.45 -1.14 -6.04
N GLU A 34 0.57 -1.16 -4.72
CA GLU A 34 1.68 -1.80 -4.01
C GLU A 34 1.13 -2.74 -2.92
N PHE A 35 1.55 -3.99 -2.93
CA PHE A 35 0.99 -5.02 -2.02
C PHE A 35 1.56 -4.97 -0.60
N VAL A 36 2.75 -4.39 -0.43
CA VAL A 36 3.39 -4.23 0.89
C VAL A 36 2.98 -2.94 1.62
N GLN A 37 2.15 -2.11 0.98
CA GLN A 37 1.49 -0.99 1.67
C GLN A 37 0.25 -1.50 2.44
N LEU A 38 -0.85 -0.74 2.42
CA LEU A 38 -2.03 -1.05 3.23
C LEU A 38 -2.84 -2.22 2.65
N PRO A 39 -3.15 -3.24 3.47
CA PRO A 39 -4.02 -4.34 3.05
C PRO A 39 -5.46 -3.86 2.84
N SER A 40 -6.33 -4.74 2.34
CA SER A 40 -7.76 -4.47 2.38
C SER A 40 -8.25 -4.48 3.83
N VAL A 41 -9.19 -3.58 4.15
CA VAL A 41 -9.84 -3.53 5.47
C VAL A 41 -11.03 -4.48 5.44
N VAL A 42 -11.11 -5.41 6.39
CA VAL A 42 -12.20 -6.41 6.56
C VAL A 42 -12.30 -7.47 5.44
N ASP A 43 -11.87 -7.19 4.21
CA ASP A 43 -11.87 -8.14 3.09
C ASP A 43 -10.54 -8.90 2.95
N SER A 44 -10.58 -10.08 2.34
CA SER A 44 -9.40 -10.91 2.08
C SER A 44 -8.54 -10.29 0.97
N LYS A 45 -7.21 -10.39 1.12
CA LYS A 45 -6.23 -9.95 0.12
C LYS A 45 -6.40 -10.76 -1.17
N LEU A 46 -6.18 -10.13 -2.32
CA LEU A 46 -6.29 -10.79 -3.63
C LEU A 46 -5.37 -12.01 -3.79
N PHE A 47 -4.21 -11.97 -3.13
CA PHE A 47 -3.19 -13.00 -3.15
C PHE A 47 -3.22 -13.93 -1.93
N SER A 48 -4.25 -13.87 -1.08
CA SER A 48 -4.35 -14.79 0.06
C SER A 48 -4.54 -16.24 -0.39
N GLN A 49 -4.16 -17.18 0.47
CA GLN A 49 -4.48 -18.58 0.25
C GLN A 49 -6.00 -18.79 0.22
N ALA A 50 -6.44 -19.82 -0.49
CA ALA A 50 -7.83 -20.20 -0.52
C ALA A 50 -8.31 -20.57 0.89
N PRO A 51 -9.53 -20.17 1.30
CA PRO A 51 -10.06 -20.55 2.60
C PRO A 51 -10.21 -22.08 2.69
N ASN A 52 -9.73 -22.66 3.80
CA ASN A 52 -9.80 -24.11 4.06
C ASN A 52 -11.23 -24.66 4.24
N LYS A 53 -12.22 -23.78 4.42
CA LYS A 53 -13.62 -24.15 4.61
C LYS A 53 -14.42 -23.78 3.36
N SER A 54 -14.73 -24.80 2.56
CA SER A 54 -15.68 -24.71 1.45
C SER A 54 -17.11 -24.69 1.99
N GLY A 55 -17.93 -23.71 1.56
CA GLY A 55 -19.39 -23.77 1.75
C GLY A 55 -20.10 -22.47 2.14
N SER A 56 -19.38 -21.43 2.58
CA SER A 56 -20.01 -20.12 2.83
C SER A 56 -19.95 -19.22 1.59
N ASP A 57 -20.95 -18.36 1.40
CA ASP A 57 -20.96 -17.33 0.33
C ASP A 57 -19.70 -16.44 0.38
N THR A 58 -19.23 -16.14 1.59
CA THR A 58 -17.97 -15.40 1.79
C THR A 58 -16.76 -16.17 1.27
N ALA A 59 -16.67 -17.48 1.51
CA ALA A 59 -15.57 -18.29 1.01
C ALA A 59 -15.62 -18.43 -0.52
N LEU A 60 -16.82 -18.54 -1.10
CA LEU A 60 -17.01 -18.59 -2.54
C LEU A 60 -16.58 -17.29 -3.22
N LYS A 61 -17.01 -16.13 -2.70
CA LYS A 61 -16.60 -14.82 -3.21
C LYS A 61 -15.09 -14.60 -3.06
N ALA A 62 -14.49 -15.07 -1.96
CA ALA A 62 -13.05 -15.02 -1.79
C ALA A 62 -12.31 -15.84 -2.86
N MET A 63 -12.79 -17.06 -3.14
CA MET A 63 -12.25 -17.92 -4.20
C MET A 63 -12.42 -17.29 -5.59
N GLN A 64 -13.61 -16.79 -5.92
CA GLN A 64 -13.89 -16.13 -7.19
C GLN A 64 -13.02 -14.89 -7.40
N GLY A 65 -12.91 -14.03 -6.38
CA GLY A 65 -12.05 -12.84 -6.44
C GLY A 65 -10.58 -13.20 -6.63
N ARG A 66 -10.11 -14.27 -5.99
CA ARG A 66 -8.76 -14.79 -6.22
C ARG A 66 -8.57 -15.30 -7.65
N LEU A 67 -9.54 -16.03 -8.21
CA LEU A 67 -9.47 -16.51 -9.60
C LEU A 67 -9.47 -15.34 -10.59
N LEU A 68 -10.25 -14.29 -10.34
CA LEU A 68 -10.20 -13.05 -11.13
C LEU A 68 -8.82 -12.41 -11.06
N TRP A 69 -8.20 -12.34 -9.87
CA TRP A 69 -6.84 -11.82 -9.74
C TRP A 69 -5.82 -12.67 -10.50
N LEU A 70 -5.94 -14.00 -10.45
CA LEU A 70 -5.06 -14.92 -11.18
C LEU A 70 -5.27 -14.92 -12.70
N SER A 71 -6.33 -14.27 -13.20
CA SER A 71 -6.51 -14.07 -14.65
C SER A 71 -5.61 -12.98 -15.22
N VAL A 72 -4.98 -12.16 -14.35
CA VAL A 72 -3.97 -11.18 -14.77
C VAL A 72 -2.69 -11.92 -15.15
N ASP A 73 -2.32 -11.87 -16.42
CA ASP A 73 -1.17 -12.58 -16.98
C ASP A 73 0.07 -11.69 -17.17
N THR A 74 -0.11 -10.38 -17.12
CA THR A 74 0.92 -9.39 -17.41
C THR A 74 1.21 -8.55 -16.18
N VAL A 75 2.49 -8.50 -15.79
CA VAL A 75 2.96 -7.72 -14.64
C VAL A 75 4.07 -6.78 -15.08
N VAL A 76 3.93 -5.50 -14.72
CA VAL A 76 4.95 -4.47 -14.94
C VAL A 76 5.42 -3.95 -13.58
N ILE A 77 6.73 -4.01 -13.34
CA ILE A 77 7.34 -3.54 -12.08
C ILE A 77 8.09 -2.23 -12.36
N LEU A 78 7.68 -1.16 -11.69
CA LEU A 78 8.40 0.12 -11.71
C LEU A 78 9.52 0.08 -10.67
N THR A 79 10.75 0.35 -11.10
CA THR A 79 11.95 0.23 -10.25
C THR A 79 12.53 1.58 -9.81
N GLN A 80 12.15 2.67 -10.48
CA GLN A 80 12.67 4.00 -10.18
C GLN A 80 11.71 4.79 -9.27
N VAL A 81 12.21 5.24 -8.12
CA VAL A 81 11.46 6.11 -7.20
C VAL A 81 11.58 7.56 -7.67
N MET A 82 10.47 8.12 -8.17
CA MET A 82 10.43 9.50 -8.66
C MET A 82 10.04 10.52 -7.58
N HIS A 83 9.29 10.11 -6.54
CA HIS A 83 8.73 11.04 -5.55
C HIS A 83 9.79 11.61 -4.62
N GLN A 84 10.62 10.76 -4.02
CA GLN A 84 11.77 11.15 -3.20
C GLN A 84 13.07 11.14 -4.04
N GLY A 85 12.98 11.33 -5.36
CA GLY A 85 14.14 11.22 -6.26
C GLY A 85 15.21 12.30 -6.06
N GLY A 86 16.29 12.18 -6.82
CA GLY A 86 17.44 13.09 -6.84
C GLY A 86 18.62 12.58 -6.01
N ASP A 87 19.84 12.92 -6.44
CA ASP A 87 21.09 12.39 -5.88
C ASP A 87 21.24 12.70 -4.38
N SER A 88 20.66 13.80 -3.90
CA SER A 88 20.68 14.18 -2.49
C SER A 88 19.78 13.31 -1.60
N ASN A 89 18.88 12.50 -2.18
CA ASN A 89 17.90 11.70 -1.45
C ASN A 89 18.15 10.19 -1.54
N THR A 90 19.25 9.76 -2.17
CA THR A 90 19.56 8.33 -2.39
C THR A 90 19.49 7.51 -1.10
N SER A 91 20.09 8.00 -0.01
CA SER A 91 20.04 7.32 1.30
C SER A 91 18.63 7.20 1.87
N PHE A 92 17.77 8.20 1.63
CA PHE A 92 16.38 8.15 2.06
C PHE A 92 15.54 7.19 1.21
N VAL A 93 15.82 7.11 -0.10
CA VAL A 93 15.18 6.12 -0.98
C VAL A 93 15.58 4.69 -0.59
N GLU A 94 16.85 4.47 -0.27
CA GLU A 94 17.34 3.18 0.25
C GLU A 94 16.65 2.80 1.56
N LEU A 95 16.59 3.72 2.52
CA LEU A 95 15.87 3.54 3.79
C LEU A 95 14.41 3.13 3.56
N LEU A 96 13.68 3.84 2.68
CA LEU A 96 12.28 3.52 2.38
C LEU A 96 12.13 2.14 1.72
N ASN A 97 13.09 1.71 0.91
CA ASN A 97 13.10 0.36 0.35
C ASN A 97 13.37 -0.72 1.41
N GLN A 98 14.25 -0.47 2.38
CA GLN A 98 14.46 -1.37 3.51
C GLN A 98 13.20 -1.48 4.37
N LEU A 99 12.56 -0.33 4.65
CA LEU A 99 11.28 -0.28 5.38
C LEU A 99 10.19 -1.05 4.65
N ARG A 100 10.09 -0.89 3.33
CA ARG A 100 9.16 -1.60 2.46
C ARG A 100 9.28 -3.13 2.60
N LEU A 101 10.50 -3.64 2.77
CA LEU A 101 10.80 -5.07 2.90
C LEU A 101 10.82 -5.57 4.35
N GLY A 102 10.68 -4.67 5.34
CA GLY A 102 10.82 -5.01 6.75
C GLY A 102 12.26 -5.35 7.16
N GLN A 103 13.25 -4.78 6.47
CA GLN A 103 14.68 -5.04 6.62
C GLN A 103 15.44 -3.82 7.20
N CYS A 104 14.75 -2.98 7.96
CA CYS A 104 15.35 -1.78 8.55
C CYS A 104 16.59 -2.09 9.38
N THR A 105 17.61 -1.27 9.20
CA THR A 105 18.87 -1.29 9.93
C THR A 105 18.84 -0.33 11.12
N LEU A 106 19.88 -0.38 11.96
CA LEU A 106 20.05 0.59 13.03
C LEU A 106 20.26 2.01 12.48
N ASP A 107 20.95 2.12 11.34
CA ASP A 107 21.19 3.40 10.65
C ASP A 107 19.88 3.99 10.13
N ASP A 108 18.97 3.17 9.58
CA ASP A 108 17.64 3.61 9.16
C ASP A 108 16.84 4.19 10.33
N HIS A 109 16.87 3.51 11.48
CA HIS A 109 16.20 3.97 12.69
C HIS A 109 16.79 5.30 13.20
N GLN A 110 18.11 5.43 13.22
CA GLN A 110 18.78 6.68 13.60
C GLN A 110 18.43 7.82 12.64
N ALA A 111 18.43 7.56 11.32
CA ALA A 111 18.08 8.53 10.30
C ALA A 111 16.63 9.03 10.44
N LEU A 112 15.69 8.17 10.84
CA LEU A 112 14.32 8.58 11.14
C LEU A 112 14.24 9.40 12.43
N ASN A 113 14.97 9.03 13.49
CA ASN A 113 14.98 9.78 14.75
C ASN A 113 15.58 11.18 14.62
N GLN A 114 16.46 11.42 13.66
CA GLN A 114 16.94 12.78 13.37
C GLN A 114 15.82 13.70 12.89
N ARG A 115 14.71 13.16 12.35
CA ARG A 115 13.58 13.92 11.82
C ARG A 115 12.45 14.17 12.82
N LEU A 116 12.69 13.93 14.12
CA LEU A 116 11.74 14.29 15.16
C LEU A 116 11.45 15.80 15.14
N ALA A 117 10.20 16.15 15.38
CA ALA A 117 9.76 17.54 15.39
C ALA A 117 10.52 18.39 16.41
N GLU A 118 10.93 17.80 17.53
CA GLU A 118 11.76 18.44 18.55
C GLU A 118 13.08 18.95 17.95
N ASN A 119 13.83 18.10 17.25
CA ASN A 119 15.08 18.47 16.59
C ASN A 119 14.87 19.59 15.56
N ALA A 120 13.76 19.54 14.81
CA ALA A 120 13.42 20.57 13.83
C ALA A 120 13.06 21.91 14.49
N THR A 121 12.37 21.87 15.63
CA THR A 121 11.96 23.05 16.40
C THR A 121 13.19 23.68 17.07
N GLU A 122 14.09 22.88 17.65
CA GLU A 122 15.38 23.33 18.18
C GLU A 122 16.25 23.98 17.10
N ALA A 123 16.40 23.33 15.94
CA ALA A 123 17.14 23.89 14.82
C ALA A 123 16.53 25.21 14.32
N PHE A 124 15.20 25.32 14.33
CA PHE A 124 14.51 26.56 13.99
C PHE A 124 14.81 27.67 15.00
N ALA A 125 14.68 27.41 16.30
CA ALA A 125 14.97 28.37 17.36
C ALA A 125 16.43 28.85 17.34
N GLN A 126 17.38 27.93 17.14
CA GLN A 126 18.79 28.29 16.98
C GLN A 126 19.02 29.21 15.78
N ARG A 127 18.33 28.96 14.66
CA ARG A 127 18.45 29.77 13.44
C ARG A 127 17.78 31.14 13.55
N THR A 128 16.66 31.25 14.27
CA THR A 128 15.88 32.48 14.36
C THR A 128 16.17 33.31 15.62
N GLY A 129 16.87 32.73 16.60
CA GLY A 129 17.12 33.32 17.90
C GLY A 129 15.88 33.38 18.81
N TRP A 130 14.80 32.70 18.43
CA TRP A 130 13.57 32.68 19.22
C TRP A 130 13.66 31.65 20.34
N ALA A 131 13.15 32.01 21.53
CA ALA A 131 13.08 31.09 22.65
C ALA A 131 12.03 30.00 22.38
N LEU A 132 12.41 28.74 22.62
CA LEU A 132 11.49 27.61 22.52
C LEU A 132 10.67 27.50 23.81
N HIS A 133 9.35 27.40 23.66
CA HIS A 133 8.44 27.18 24.78
C HIS A 133 7.65 25.89 24.52
N TYR A 134 7.87 24.88 25.36
CA TYR A 134 7.09 23.64 25.33
C TYR A 134 5.84 23.82 26.18
N TYR A 135 4.67 23.57 25.59
CA TYR A 135 3.40 23.49 26.30
C TYR A 135 2.94 22.04 26.27
N TYR A 136 2.84 21.42 27.44
CA TYR A 136 2.26 20.09 27.56
C TYR A 136 0.76 20.25 27.73
N ALA A 137 -0.02 19.50 26.95
CA ALA A 137 -1.43 19.32 27.24
C ALA A 137 -1.52 18.50 28.54
N ALA A 138 -2.18 19.06 29.55
CA ALA A 138 -2.64 18.26 30.68
C ALA A 138 -3.94 17.59 30.24
N ASP A 139 -3.92 16.26 30.14
CA ASP A 139 -5.09 15.44 29.87
C ASP A 139 -6.13 15.55 30.99
#